data_AF-W6KR46-F1
#
_entry.id   AF-W6KR46-F1
#
_cell.length_a   1.000
_cell.length_b   1.000
_cell.length_c   1.000
_cell.angle_alpha   90.00
_cell.angle_beta   90.00
_cell.angle_gamma   90.00
#
_symmetry.space_group_name_H-M   'P 1'
#
loop_
_entity.id
_entity.type
_entity.pdbx_description
1 polymer ?
#
loop_
_entity_poly.entity_id
_entity_poly.type
_entity_poly.pdbx_seq_one_letter_code
_entity_poly.pdbx_strand_id
1 'polypeptide(L)'
;MPNVPAPESAVKRAAFKQQQTENFKKAIAAAKAAKASLRKLAYKRGLQYSRQYRGAEKKLVTLRRQAATGGNYYLEAKPKVAVVTRIRGIAKVPPKQRKILQLLRLRQIFNTVFVKLNKPIENMLRAVEPYIAYGYPSLSTIRALVYKRGYLKVNGQRIKIVDNQIVKDKYNNDDVVCVEDVVNQIYTCGKHFRTVTHGLWPFKLAPPAGGMNQKRRHFVEGGDFGNRELLINRFLARMI
;
A
#
# COMPACT_ATOMS: atom_id res chain seq x y z
N MET A 1 0.91 9.55 -69.29
CA MET A 1 -0.01 8.66 -68.55
C MET A 1 -0.82 9.54 -67.60
N PRO A 2 -2.13 9.74 -67.81
CA PRO A 2 -2.94 10.53 -66.88
C PRO A 2 -2.96 9.83 -65.51
N ASN A 3 -2.70 10.59 -64.46
CA ASN A 3 -2.62 10.13 -63.08
C ASN A 3 -3.98 9.52 -62.69
N VAL A 4 -4.04 8.19 -62.54
CA VAL A 4 -5.30 7.49 -62.19
C VAL A 4 -5.81 8.06 -60.86
N PRO A 5 -7.03 8.62 -60.81
CA PRO A 5 -7.57 9.18 -59.58
C PRO A 5 -7.59 8.12 -58.47
N ALA A 6 -7.11 8.50 -57.28
CA ALA A 6 -7.13 7.59 -56.14
C ALA A 6 -8.57 7.11 -55.88
N PRO A 7 -8.79 5.82 -55.59
CA PRO A 7 -10.13 5.29 -55.33
C PRO A 7 -10.78 6.04 -54.16
N GLU A 8 -12.09 6.31 -54.27
CA GLU A 8 -12.86 7.11 -53.29
C GLU A 8 -12.70 6.60 -51.84
N SER A 9 -12.58 5.28 -51.68
CA SER A 9 -12.31 4.63 -50.40
C SER A 9 -10.97 5.02 -49.78
N ALA A 10 -9.93 5.22 -50.59
CA ALA A 10 -8.62 5.67 -50.14
C ALA A 10 -8.65 7.14 -49.68
N VAL A 11 -9.39 8.00 -50.38
CA VAL A 11 -9.58 9.42 -50.01
C VAL A 11 -10.33 9.53 -48.67
N LYS A 12 -11.44 8.80 -48.51
CA LYS A 12 -12.19 8.74 -47.24
C LYS A 12 -11.34 8.21 -46.08
N ARG A 13 -10.51 7.18 -46.33
CA ARG A 13 -9.59 6.62 -45.32
C ARG A 13 -8.48 7.61 -44.93
N ALA A 14 -7.96 8.38 -45.88
CA ALA A 14 -6.95 9.41 -45.61
C ALA A 14 -7.51 10.55 -44.75
N ALA A 15 -8.71 11.04 -45.08
CA ALA A 15 -9.41 12.07 -44.30
C ALA A 15 -9.72 11.59 -42.87
N PHE A 16 -10.21 10.36 -42.70
CA PHE A 16 -10.44 9.77 -41.38
C PHE A 16 -9.15 9.64 -40.57
N LYS A 17 -8.05 9.20 -41.21
CA LYS A 17 -6.74 9.08 -40.55
C LYS A 17 -6.19 10.44 -40.12
N GLN A 18 -6.40 11.50 -40.92
CA GLN A 18 -6.05 12.86 -40.55
C GLN A 18 -6.84 13.32 -39.31
N GLN A 19 -8.17 13.17 -39.33
CA GLN A 19 -9.02 13.48 -38.17
C GLN A 19 -8.62 12.69 -36.92
N GLN A 20 -8.34 11.40 -37.06
CA GLN A 20 -7.88 10.55 -35.96
C GLN A 20 -6.54 11.03 -35.41
N THR A 21 -5.63 11.47 -36.28
CA THR A 21 -4.32 12.01 -35.89
C THR A 21 -4.48 13.34 -35.14
N GLU A 22 -5.35 14.23 -35.59
CA GLU A 22 -5.64 15.49 -34.90
C GLU A 22 -6.28 15.26 -33.53
N ASN A 23 -7.28 14.38 -33.46
CA ASN A 23 -7.93 14.00 -32.21
C ASN A 23 -6.93 13.38 -31.23
N PHE A 24 -6.02 12.52 -31.71
CA PHE A 24 -4.96 11.94 -30.90
C PHE A 24 -3.96 12.99 -30.40
N LYS A 25 -3.56 13.96 -31.24
CA LYS A 25 -2.70 15.08 -30.83
C LYS A 25 -3.37 15.93 -29.75
N LYS A 26 -4.66 16.28 -29.92
CA LYS A 26 -5.46 17.02 -28.93
C LYS A 26 -5.57 16.24 -27.61
N ALA A 27 -5.85 14.93 -27.68
CA ALA A 27 -5.93 14.06 -26.51
C ALA A 27 -4.61 13.95 -25.75
N ILE A 28 -3.48 13.84 -26.46
CA ILE A 28 -2.14 13.83 -25.83
C ILE A 28 -1.87 15.15 -25.12
N ALA A 29 -2.17 16.30 -25.75
CA ALA A 29 -1.95 17.61 -25.15
C ALA A 29 -2.79 17.77 -23.87
N ALA A 30 -4.06 17.38 -23.91
CA ALA A 30 -4.95 17.38 -22.75
C ALA A 30 -4.45 16.45 -21.64
N ALA A 31 -4.02 15.23 -21.97
CA ALA A 31 -3.48 14.27 -21.00
C ALA A 31 -2.19 14.77 -20.34
N LYS A 32 -1.29 15.42 -21.11
CA LYS A 32 -0.08 16.04 -20.58
C LYS A 32 -0.41 17.17 -19.59
N ALA A 33 -1.36 18.03 -19.94
CA ALA A 33 -1.82 19.11 -19.05
C ALA A 33 -2.44 18.56 -17.76
N ALA A 34 -3.31 17.56 -17.87
CA ALA A 34 -3.94 16.89 -16.72
C ALA A 34 -2.91 16.19 -15.81
N LYS A 35 -1.88 15.55 -16.39
CA LYS A 35 -0.79 14.94 -15.62
C LYS A 35 0.06 15.99 -14.88
N ALA A 36 0.31 17.13 -15.51
CA ALA A 36 1.03 18.24 -14.88
C ALA A 36 0.24 18.82 -13.69
N SER A 37 -1.08 19.01 -13.83
CA SER A 37 -1.93 19.48 -12.74
C SER A 37 -2.02 18.46 -11.59
N LEU A 38 -2.15 17.17 -11.92
CA LEU A 38 -2.13 16.06 -10.96
C LEU A 38 -0.83 16.04 -10.15
N ARG A 39 0.32 16.24 -10.80
CA ARG A 39 1.62 16.29 -10.13
C ARG A 39 1.71 17.45 -9.13
N LYS A 40 1.22 18.63 -9.51
CA LYS A 40 1.15 19.80 -8.61
C LYS A 40 0.24 19.53 -7.41
N LEU A 41 -0.92 18.91 -7.63
CA LEU A 41 -1.85 18.51 -6.57
C LEU A 41 -1.20 17.52 -5.60
N ALA A 42 -0.58 16.45 -6.13
CA ALA A 42 0.08 15.43 -5.34
C ALA A 42 1.21 16.00 -4.47
N TYR A 43 1.99 16.95 -5.00
CA TYR A 43 3.03 17.64 -4.24
C TYR A 43 2.45 18.46 -3.07
N LYS A 44 1.40 19.26 -3.33
CA LYS A 44 0.73 20.05 -2.29
C LYS A 44 0.17 19.17 -1.17
N ARG A 45 -0.49 18.06 -1.52
CA ARG A 45 -1.02 17.08 -0.54
C ARG A 45 0.09 16.43 0.26
N GLY A 46 1.17 15.99 -0.40
CA GLY A 46 2.33 15.40 0.29
C GLY A 46 2.99 16.37 1.28
N LEU A 47 3.10 17.66 0.92
CA LEU A 47 3.60 18.69 1.83
C LEU A 47 2.69 18.85 3.06
N GLN A 48 1.37 18.88 2.85
CA GLN A 48 0.38 18.96 3.94
C GLN A 48 0.51 17.77 4.89
N TYR A 49 0.54 16.55 4.38
CA TYR A 49 0.68 15.35 5.23
C TYR A 49 2.00 15.33 5.98
N SER A 50 3.11 15.71 5.34
CA SER A 50 4.40 15.80 6.00
C SER A 50 4.38 16.77 7.20
N ARG A 51 3.71 17.93 7.05
CA ARG A 51 3.49 18.87 8.16
C ARG A 51 2.61 18.25 9.25
N GLN A 52 1.54 17.55 8.89
CA GLN A 52 0.64 16.88 9.85
C GLN A 52 1.37 15.80 10.66
N TYR A 53 2.16 14.93 10.01
CA TYR A 53 2.91 13.88 10.68
C TYR A 53 3.93 14.46 11.67
N ARG A 54 4.71 15.46 11.25
CA ARG A 54 5.66 16.16 12.13
C ARG A 54 4.96 16.86 13.29
N GLY A 55 3.82 17.49 13.03
CA GLY A 55 3.01 18.13 14.07
C GLY A 55 2.48 17.13 15.10
N ALA A 56 1.99 15.97 14.64
CA ALA A 56 1.49 14.91 15.51
C ALA A 56 2.60 14.31 16.38
N GLU A 57 3.79 14.07 15.82
CA GLU A 57 4.95 13.56 16.55
C GLU A 57 5.41 14.54 17.62
N LYS A 58 5.56 15.83 17.27
CA LYS A 58 5.89 16.89 18.24
C LYS A 58 4.85 16.99 19.35
N LYS A 59 3.56 16.96 19.00
CA LYS A 59 2.46 16.99 19.97
C LYS A 59 2.55 15.83 20.95
N LEU A 60 2.84 14.63 20.48
CA LEU A 60 2.96 13.45 21.33
C LEU A 60 4.14 13.58 22.32
N VAL A 61 5.28 14.11 21.88
CA VAL A 61 6.42 14.40 22.76
C VAL A 61 6.06 15.46 23.82
N THR A 62 5.38 16.54 23.41
CA THR A 62 4.93 17.59 24.34
C THR A 62 3.97 17.03 25.40
N LEU A 63 2.99 16.21 25.01
CA LEU A 63 2.04 15.59 25.94
C LEU A 63 2.72 14.66 26.94
N ARG A 64 3.69 13.85 26.49
CA ARG A 64 4.51 13.02 27.39
C ARG A 64 5.26 13.86 28.43
N ARG A 65 5.86 14.98 28.01
CA ARG A 65 6.60 15.90 28.90
C ARG A 65 5.68 16.59 29.90
N GLN A 66 4.54 17.11 29.44
CA GLN A 66 3.54 17.75 30.31
C GLN A 66 3.02 16.79 31.40
N ALA A 67 2.73 15.54 31.03
CA ALA A 67 2.33 14.53 31.99
C ALA A 67 3.44 14.30 33.05
N ALA A 68 4.69 14.14 32.60
CA ALA A 68 5.83 13.93 33.49
C ALA A 68 6.06 15.12 34.45
N THR A 69 5.92 16.37 33.97
CA THR A 69 6.01 17.57 34.84
C THR A 69 4.93 17.57 35.91
N GLY A 70 3.72 17.09 35.60
CA GLY A 70 2.64 16.94 36.57
C GLY A 70 2.70 15.67 37.41
N GLY A 71 3.78 14.88 37.36
CA GLY A 71 3.91 13.60 38.08
C GLY A 71 3.02 12.48 37.54
N ASN A 72 2.38 12.66 36.38
CA ASN A 72 1.46 11.72 35.75
C ASN A 72 2.11 11.01 34.55
N TYR A 73 1.50 9.91 34.10
CA TYR A 73 1.93 9.18 32.90
C TYR A 73 0.98 9.43 31.72
N TYR A 74 1.54 9.69 30.54
CA TYR A 74 0.75 9.80 29.32
C TYR A 74 0.54 8.43 28.68
N LEU A 75 -0.71 7.95 28.65
CA LEU A 75 -1.09 6.73 27.95
C LEU A 75 -1.30 6.99 26.46
N GLU A 76 -0.52 6.31 25.61
CA GLU A 76 -0.64 6.44 24.17
C GLU A 76 -1.84 5.71 23.59
N ALA A 77 -2.33 6.22 22.46
CA ALA A 77 -3.39 5.59 21.72
C ALA A 77 -2.95 4.22 21.18
N LYS A 78 -3.82 3.21 21.33
CA LYS A 78 -3.59 1.89 20.75
C LYS A 78 -3.40 1.98 19.23
N PRO A 79 -2.48 1.20 18.65
CA PRO A 79 -2.24 1.19 17.22
C PRO A 79 -3.49 0.72 16.46
N LYS A 80 -3.81 1.41 15.36
CA LYS A 80 -5.01 1.14 14.55
C LYS A 80 -4.74 0.18 13.38
N VAL A 81 -3.48 0.00 12.99
CA VAL A 81 -3.07 -0.76 11.81
C VAL A 81 -1.95 -1.71 12.16
N ALA A 82 -2.05 -2.93 11.66
CA ALA A 82 -0.97 -3.90 11.67
C ALA A 82 -0.50 -4.20 10.26
N VAL A 83 0.79 -4.49 10.14
CA VAL A 83 1.38 -5.13 8.97
C VAL A 83 1.59 -6.60 9.31
N VAL A 84 1.15 -7.47 8.41
CA VAL A 84 1.15 -8.93 8.64
C VAL A 84 1.88 -9.59 7.49
N THR A 85 2.92 -10.37 7.82
CA THR A 85 3.75 -11.11 6.86
C THR A 85 3.66 -12.60 7.14
N ARG A 86 3.46 -13.40 6.09
CA ARG A 86 3.48 -14.86 6.22
C ARG A 86 4.92 -15.38 6.25
N ILE A 87 5.30 -16.12 7.30
CA ILE A 87 6.67 -16.63 7.47
C ILE A 87 6.79 -18.15 7.29
N ARG A 88 5.67 -18.89 7.38
CA ARG A 88 5.63 -20.34 7.17
C ARG A 88 4.88 -20.73 5.89
N GLY A 89 5.29 -21.85 5.31
CA GLY A 89 4.72 -22.40 4.07
C GLY A 89 3.28 -22.93 4.21
N ILE A 90 2.81 -23.63 3.17
CA ILE A 90 1.44 -24.18 3.07
C ILE A 90 1.29 -25.60 3.63
N ALA A 91 2.40 -26.33 3.77
CA ALA A 91 2.39 -27.71 4.23
C ALA A 91 1.98 -27.82 5.70
N LYS A 92 1.19 -28.85 6.03
CA LYS A 92 0.76 -29.18 7.40
C LYS A 92 0.08 -28.02 8.14
N VAL A 93 -0.66 -27.18 7.40
CA VAL A 93 -1.52 -26.13 7.98
C VAL A 93 -2.96 -26.66 8.08
N PRO A 94 -3.59 -26.68 9.26
CA PRO A 94 -4.95 -27.17 9.41
C PRO A 94 -5.97 -26.31 8.62
N PRO A 95 -7.12 -26.87 8.23
CA PRO A 95 -8.08 -26.19 7.34
C PRO A 95 -8.57 -24.83 7.85
N LYS A 96 -8.83 -24.70 9.15
CA LYS A 96 -9.31 -23.47 9.78
C LYS A 96 -8.29 -22.33 9.62
N GLN A 97 -7.04 -22.56 9.99
CA GLN A 97 -5.95 -21.59 9.87
C GLN A 97 -5.63 -21.27 8.42
N ARG A 98 -5.71 -22.28 7.53
CA ARG A 98 -5.55 -22.09 6.09
C ARG A 98 -6.60 -21.13 5.53
N LYS A 99 -7.87 -21.27 5.95
CA LYS A 99 -8.95 -20.37 5.53
C LYS A 99 -8.73 -18.94 6.03
N ILE A 100 -8.29 -18.77 7.28
CA ILE A 100 -7.97 -17.44 7.83
C ILE A 100 -6.85 -16.76 7.03
N LEU A 101 -5.76 -17.47 6.71
CA LEU A 101 -4.68 -16.94 5.88
C LEU A 101 -5.17 -16.55 4.47
N GLN A 102 -6.11 -17.31 3.90
CA GLN A 102 -6.74 -16.96 2.62
C GLN A 102 -7.59 -15.68 2.71
N LEU A 103 -8.38 -15.51 3.79
CA LEU A 103 -9.17 -14.29 4.04
C LEU A 103 -8.27 -13.06 4.17
N LEU A 104 -7.13 -13.19 4.85
CA LEU A 104 -6.11 -12.15 4.95
C LEU A 104 -5.32 -11.95 3.64
N ARG A 105 -5.54 -12.78 2.61
CA ARG A 105 -4.82 -12.77 1.31
C ARG A 105 -3.35 -13.18 1.39
N LEU A 106 -2.95 -13.88 2.46
CA LEU A 106 -1.62 -14.40 2.72
C LEU A 106 -1.41 -15.78 2.10
N ARG A 107 -1.42 -15.87 0.76
CA ARG A 107 -1.36 -17.15 0.03
C ARG A 107 0.04 -17.78 -0.06
N GLN A 108 1.08 -16.97 -0.26
CA GLN A 108 2.47 -17.41 -0.43
C GLN A 108 3.33 -16.97 0.76
N ILE A 109 4.48 -17.61 0.96
CA ILE A 109 5.45 -17.15 1.96
C ILE A 109 5.95 -15.75 1.59
N PHE A 110 6.21 -14.93 2.60
CA PHE A 110 6.62 -13.52 2.49
C PHE A 110 5.63 -12.60 1.78
N ASN A 111 4.39 -13.07 1.55
CA ASN A 111 3.30 -12.15 1.27
C ASN A 111 3.05 -11.30 2.51
N THR A 112 2.87 -10.01 2.28
CA THR A 112 2.62 -9.02 3.33
C THR A 112 1.37 -8.21 3.00
N VAL A 113 0.56 -7.91 4.01
CA VAL A 113 -0.66 -7.11 3.88
C VAL A 113 -0.81 -6.16 5.07
N PHE A 114 -1.47 -5.03 4.86
CA PHE A 114 -1.94 -4.17 5.94
C PHE A 114 -3.35 -4.58 6.36
N VAL A 115 -3.60 -4.58 7.66
CA VAL A 115 -4.90 -4.94 8.25
C VAL A 115 -5.27 -3.88 9.29
N LYS A 116 -6.55 -3.49 9.31
CA LYS A 116 -7.11 -2.64 10.36
C LYS A 116 -7.29 -3.49 11.62
N LEU A 117 -6.78 -3.00 12.74
CA LEU A 117 -6.93 -3.66 14.03
C LEU A 117 -8.32 -3.38 14.58
N ASN A 118 -9.07 -4.47 14.77
CA ASN A 118 -10.32 -4.53 15.51
C ASN A 118 -10.33 -5.85 16.29
N LYS A 119 -11.22 -5.98 17.28
CA LYS A 119 -11.28 -7.18 18.12
C LYS A 119 -11.43 -8.50 17.32
N PRO A 120 -12.28 -8.57 16.26
CA PRO A 120 -12.36 -9.75 15.41
C PRO A 120 -11.06 -10.11 14.68
N ILE A 121 -10.39 -9.12 14.09
CA ILE A 121 -9.12 -9.32 13.37
C ILE A 121 -8.02 -9.74 14.36
N GLU A 122 -7.96 -9.15 15.54
CA GLU A 122 -7.01 -9.58 16.58
C GLU A 122 -7.20 -11.06 16.93
N ASN A 123 -8.44 -11.51 17.11
CA ASN A 123 -8.74 -12.92 17.35
C ASN A 123 -8.36 -13.81 16.14
N MET A 124 -8.57 -13.33 14.91
CA MET A 124 -8.12 -14.03 13.70
C MET A 124 -6.59 -14.13 13.64
N LEU A 125 -5.86 -13.05 13.97
CA LEU A 125 -4.40 -13.01 13.97
C LEU A 125 -3.83 -13.98 15.02
N ARG A 126 -4.39 -14.00 16.24
CA ARG A 126 -4.03 -14.97 17.28
C ARG A 126 -4.21 -16.42 16.82
N ALA A 127 -5.30 -16.72 16.10
CA ALA A 127 -5.57 -18.07 15.61
C ALA A 127 -4.55 -18.56 14.54
N VAL A 128 -3.89 -17.65 13.82
CA VAL A 128 -2.86 -17.99 12.81
C VAL A 128 -1.45 -17.56 13.21
N GLU A 129 -1.27 -17.14 14.46
CA GLU A 129 -0.06 -16.57 15.01
C GLU A 129 1.20 -17.41 14.70
N PRO A 130 1.19 -18.76 14.81
CA PRO A 130 2.36 -19.58 14.50
C PRO A 130 2.85 -19.51 13.05
N TYR A 131 2.07 -18.94 12.11
CA TYR A 131 2.37 -18.89 10.67
C TYR A 131 2.74 -17.50 10.16
N ILE A 132 2.54 -16.47 10.99
CA ILE A 132 2.70 -15.07 10.62
C ILE A 132 3.68 -14.37 11.56
N ALA A 133 4.34 -13.33 11.07
CA ALA A 133 4.97 -12.29 11.87
C ALA A 133 4.17 -11.01 11.62
N TYR A 134 3.80 -10.31 12.68
CA TYR A 134 3.03 -9.07 12.55
C TYR A 134 3.45 -8.04 13.58
N GLY A 135 3.03 -6.80 13.37
CA GLY A 135 3.29 -5.69 14.29
C GLY A 135 2.78 -4.37 13.72
N TYR A 136 3.25 -3.27 14.29
CA TYR A 136 2.76 -1.93 13.98
C TYR A 136 3.75 -1.22 13.04
N PRO A 137 3.33 -0.93 11.79
CA PRO A 137 4.23 -0.34 10.81
C PRO A 137 4.47 1.14 11.09
N SER A 138 5.71 1.59 10.92
CA SER A 138 6.05 3.01 10.90
C SER A 138 5.68 3.64 9.55
N LEU A 139 5.60 4.98 9.52
CA LEU A 139 5.38 5.72 8.27
C LEU A 139 6.45 5.42 7.21
N SER A 140 7.71 5.27 7.62
CA SER A 140 8.82 4.94 6.72
C SER A 140 8.66 3.55 6.10
N THR A 141 8.25 2.55 6.90
CA THR A 141 8.01 1.19 6.42
C THR A 141 6.82 1.12 5.47
N ILE A 142 5.73 1.85 5.75
CA ILE A 142 4.58 1.93 4.83
C ILE A 142 5.01 2.54 3.50
N ARG A 143 5.72 3.67 3.51
CA ARG A 143 6.25 4.30 2.29
C ARG A 143 7.15 3.34 1.51
N ALA A 144 8.09 2.69 2.19
CA ALA A 144 9.01 1.76 1.55
C ALA A 144 8.27 0.60 0.86
N LEU A 145 7.26 0.02 1.53
CA LEU A 145 6.42 -1.04 0.96
C LEU A 145 5.65 -0.55 -0.27
N VAL A 146 4.96 0.58 -0.16
CA VAL A 146 4.12 1.11 -1.24
C VAL A 146 4.97 1.55 -2.44
N TYR A 147 6.08 2.26 -2.23
CA TYR A 147 6.93 2.74 -3.32
C TYR A 147 7.74 1.63 -3.99
N LYS A 148 8.38 0.75 -3.20
CA LYS A 148 9.31 -0.25 -3.77
C LYS A 148 8.60 -1.53 -4.21
N ARG A 149 7.55 -1.93 -3.49
CA ARG A 149 6.89 -3.25 -3.66
C ARG A 149 5.40 -3.13 -3.99
N GLY A 150 4.86 -1.91 -4.17
CA GLY A 150 3.45 -1.65 -4.41
C GLY A 150 2.96 -2.02 -5.81
N TYR A 151 1.88 -2.80 -5.84
CA TYR A 151 1.13 -3.14 -7.04
C TYR A 151 -0.35 -2.93 -6.76
N LEU A 152 -1.10 -2.50 -7.77
CA LEU A 152 -2.55 -2.38 -7.71
C LEU A 152 -3.21 -3.56 -8.41
N LYS A 153 -4.38 -3.96 -7.90
CA LYS A 153 -5.28 -4.93 -8.51
C LYS A 153 -6.24 -4.19 -9.45
N VAL A 154 -5.92 -4.12 -10.74
CA VAL A 154 -6.76 -3.48 -11.77
C VAL A 154 -7.35 -4.58 -12.65
N ASN A 155 -8.68 -4.69 -12.71
CA ASN A 155 -9.38 -5.71 -13.51
C ASN A 155 -8.85 -7.14 -13.31
N GLY A 156 -8.51 -7.50 -12.07
CA GLY A 156 -7.94 -8.80 -11.72
C GLY A 156 -6.44 -8.97 -12.01
N GLN A 157 -5.84 -8.03 -12.73
CA GLN A 157 -4.41 -8.03 -13.06
C GLN A 157 -3.58 -7.29 -12.01
N ARG A 158 -2.31 -7.69 -11.90
CA ARG A 158 -1.33 -7.10 -10.99
C ARG A 158 -0.49 -6.06 -11.75
N ILE A 159 -0.78 -4.78 -11.55
CA ILE A 159 -0.10 -3.67 -12.24
C ILE A 159 0.80 -2.91 -11.26
N LYS A 160 2.05 -2.63 -11.66
CA LYS A 160 3.00 -1.88 -10.83
C LYS A 160 2.56 -0.42 -10.73
N ILE A 161 2.69 0.17 -9.55
CA ILE A 161 2.45 1.60 -9.37
C ILE A 161 3.66 2.36 -9.95
N VAL A 162 3.50 2.90 -11.16
CA VAL A 162 4.53 3.70 -11.85
C VAL A 162 4.17 5.18 -11.89
N ASP A 163 2.88 5.49 -11.97
CA ASP A 163 2.37 6.86 -12.05
C ASP A 163 1.14 7.03 -11.15
N ASN A 164 0.92 8.26 -10.69
CA ASN A 164 -0.25 8.63 -9.88
C ASN A 164 -1.56 8.48 -10.67
N GLN A 165 -1.51 8.55 -12.01
CA GLN A 165 -2.69 8.33 -12.84
C GLN A 165 -3.32 6.94 -12.59
N ILE A 166 -2.50 5.90 -12.45
CA ILE A 166 -2.97 4.53 -12.17
C ILE A 166 -3.70 4.48 -10.82
N VAL A 167 -3.22 5.23 -9.82
CA VAL A 167 -3.85 5.32 -8.50
C VAL A 167 -5.20 6.04 -8.60
N LYS A 168 -5.22 7.21 -9.26
CA LYS A 168 -6.44 8.00 -9.47
C LYS A 168 -7.51 7.18 -10.19
N ASP A 169 -7.15 6.53 -11.30
CA ASP A 169 -8.09 5.73 -12.10
C ASP A 169 -8.58 4.51 -11.32
N LYS A 170 -7.72 3.90 -10.48
CA LYS A 170 -8.08 2.71 -9.71
C LYS A 170 -9.11 2.99 -8.61
N TYR A 171 -8.95 4.11 -7.90
CA TYR A 171 -9.80 4.43 -6.75
C TYR A 171 -10.96 5.34 -7.11
N ASN A 172 -10.85 6.12 -8.20
CA ASN A 172 -11.86 7.05 -8.71
C ASN A 172 -12.56 7.84 -7.60
N ASN A 173 -11.76 8.39 -6.68
CA ASN A 173 -12.22 9.03 -5.45
C ASN A 173 -11.36 10.27 -5.19
N ASP A 174 -11.99 11.38 -4.84
CA ASP A 174 -11.33 12.67 -4.61
C ASP A 174 -10.34 12.64 -3.44
N ASP A 175 -10.56 11.75 -2.48
CA ASP A 175 -9.70 11.56 -1.29
C ASP A 175 -8.44 10.74 -1.57
N VAL A 176 -8.41 9.95 -2.67
CA VAL A 176 -7.30 9.04 -2.99
C VAL A 176 -6.88 9.23 -4.44
N VAL A 177 -6.05 10.25 -4.67
CA VAL A 177 -5.63 10.66 -6.02
C VAL A 177 -4.19 10.28 -6.31
N CYS A 178 -3.33 10.27 -5.29
CA CYS A 178 -1.90 9.99 -5.45
C CYS A 178 -1.39 8.90 -4.50
N VAL A 179 -0.17 8.44 -4.73
CA VAL A 179 0.47 7.41 -3.88
C VAL A 179 0.62 7.87 -2.43
N GLU A 180 0.86 9.17 -2.19
CA GLU A 180 0.98 9.67 -0.82
C GLU A 180 -0.38 9.70 -0.09
N ASP A 181 -1.49 9.86 -0.81
CA ASP A 181 -2.84 9.68 -0.25
C ASP A 181 -3.05 8.23 0.20
N VAL A 182 -2.58 7.26 -0.60
CA VAL A 182 -2.61 5.82 -0.23
C VAL A 182 -1.82 5.56 1.05
N VAL A 183 -0.61 6.12 1.15
CA VAL A 183 0.22 6.03 2.36
C VAL A 183 -0.49 6.64 3.57
N ASN A 184 -1.06 7.85 3.40
CA ASN A 184 -1.76 8.55 4.47
C ASN A 184 -3.00 7.78 4.96
N GLN A 185 -3.83 7.27 4.04
CA GLN A 185 -5.02 6.48 4.38
C GLN A 185 -4.65 5.21 5.15
N ILE A 186 -3.52 4.57 4.81
CA ILE A 186 -3.01 3.40 5.53
C ILE A 186 -2.48 3.82 6.91
N TYR A 187 -1.62 4.83 7.00
CA TYR A 187 -0.97 5.22 8.25
C TYR A 187 -1.96 5.74 9.29
N THR A 188 -2.90 6.60 8.88
CA THR A 188 -3.89 7.19 9.79
C THR A 188 -5.10 6.28 10.04
N CYS A 189 -5.22 5.16 9.31
CA CYS A 189 -6.42 4.34 9.24
C CYS A 189 -7.67 5.17 8.86
N GLY A 190 -7.58 5.92 7.76
CA GLY A 190 -8.63 6.83 7.30
C GLY A 190 -9.90 6.12 6.79
N LYS A 191 -10.88 6.93 6.36
CA LYS A 191 -12.22 6.47 5.93
C LYS A 191 -12.15 5.39 4.84
N HIS A 192 -11.22 5.52 3.90
CA HIS A 192 -11.09 4.64 2.75
C HIS A 192 -10.05 3.52 2.94
N PHE A 193 -9.59 3.27 4.18
CA PHE A 193 -8.56 2.26 4.47
C PHE A 193 -8.87 0.89 3.85
N ARG A 194 -10.12 0.42 3.98
CA ARG A 194 -10.55 -0.88 3.44
C ARG A 194 -10.44 -0.93 1.92
N THR A 195 -10.91 0.12 1.25
CA THR A 195 -10.86 0.24 -0.22
C THR A 195 -9.41 0.29 -0.70
N VAL A 196 -8.59 1.11 -0.05
CA VAL A 196 -7.15 1.27 -0.37
C VAL A 196 -6.41 -0.05 -0.22
N THR A 197 -6.49 -0.69 0.95
CA THR A 197 -5.80 -1.96 1.22
C THR A 197 -6.29 -3.12 0.36
N HIS A 198 -7.60 -3.17 0.03
CA HIS A 198 -8.13 -4.19 -0.88
C HIS A 198 -7.70 -3.95 -2.34
N GLY A 199 -7.58 -2.69 -2.75
CA GLY A 199 -7.07 -2.28 -4.06
C GLY A 199 -5.58 -2.60 -4.27
N LEU A 200 -4.79 -2.59 -3.19
CA LEU A 200 -3.41 -3.06 -3.21
C LEU A 200 -3.36 -4.58 -3.35
N TRP A 201 -2.51 -5.04 -4.26
CA TRP A 201 -2.10 -6.44 -4.34
C TRP A 201 -1.22 -6.78 -3.12
N PRO A 202 -1.35 -7.97 -2.50
CA PRO A 202 -0.46 -8.38 -1.41
C PRO A 202 1.02 -8.19 -1.79
N PHE A 203 1.78 -7.51 -0.94
CA PHE A 203 3.19 -7.23 -1.21
C PHE A 203 3.96 -8.54 -1.25
N LYS A 204 4.68 -8.79 -2.35
CA LYS A 204 5.59 -9.92 -2.46
C LYS A 204 6.98 -9.45 -2.05
N LEU A 205 7.42 -9.88 -0.87
CA LEU A 205 8.73 -9.49 -0.32
C LEU A 205 9.78 -10.56 -0.57
N ALA A 206 11.05 -10.15 -0.52
CA ALA A 206 12.18 -11.08 -0.53
C ALA A 206 12.32 -11.76 0.84
N PRO A 207 13.03 -12.90 0.94
CA PRO A 207 13.47 -13.42 2.22
C PRO A 207 14.29 -12.37 2.98
N PRO A 208 14.21 -12.31 4.32
CA PRO A 208 14.97 -11.32 5.08
C PRO A 208 16.48 -11.55 4.93
N ALA A 209 17.22 -10.50 4.59
CA ALA A 209 18.68 -10.51 4.61
C ALA A 209 19.20 -10.93 6.01
N GLY A 210 20.15 -11.86 6.07
CA GLY A 210 20.61 -12.47 7.32
C GLY A 210 19.65 -13.50 7.92
N GLY A 211 18.57 -13.86 7.24
CA GLY A 211 17.67 -14.95 7.62
C GLY A 211 16.73 -14.64 8.78
N MET A 212 16.08 -15.71 9.24
CA MET A 212 15.20 -15.77 10.40
C MET A 212 15.89 -16.60 11.49
N ASN A 213 15.67 -16.28 12.76
CA ASN A 213 16.22 -17.02 13.89
C ASN A 213 15.57 -18.41 13.96
N GLN A 214 14.27 -18.46 14.30
CA GLN A 214 13.51 -19.69 14.47
C GLN A 214 12.03 -19.48 14.15
N LYS A 215 11.60 -19.98 12.98
CA LYS A 215 10.22 -19.82 12.47
C LYS A 215 9.13 -20.46 13.33
N ARG A 216 9.49 -21.45 14.16
CA ARG A 216 8.56 -22.25 14.98
C ARG A 216 8.50 -21.80 16.43
N ARG A 217 9.27 -20.77 16.82
CA ARG A 217 9.30 -20.21 18.16
C ARG A 217 8.71 -18.79 18.15
N HIS A 218 8.01 -18.42 19.23
CA HIS A 218 7.38 -17.11 19.31
C HIS A 218 8.45 -16.01 19.44
N PHE A 219 8.16 -14.80 18.97
CA PHE A 219 9.11 -13.69 18.98
C PHE A 219 9.61 -13.34 20.38
N VAL A 220 8.72 -13.37 21.39
CA VAL A 220 9.07 -13.08 22.80
C VAL A 220 10.11 -14.05 23.34
N GLU A 221 10.15 -15.28 22.83
CA GLU A 221 11.11 -16.30 23.24
C GLU A 221 12.37 -16.32 22.35
N GLY A 222 12.58 -15.31 21.50
CA GLY A 222 13.71 -15.21 20.58
C GLY A 222 13.49 -15.84 19.19
N GLY A 223 12.26 -16.28 18.89
CA GLY A 223 11.87 -16.78 17.58
C GLY A 223 11.37 -15.70 16.62
N ASP A 224 10.51 -16.09 15.67
CA ASP A 224 10.06 -15.21 14.59
C ASP A 224 8.55 -15.05 14.45
N PHE A 225 7.73 -15.99 14.94
CA PHE A 225 6.29 -15.87 14.75
C PHE A 225 5.66 -14.96 15.81
N GLY A 226 4.51 -14.38 15.47
CA GLY A 226 3.71 -13.56 16.38
C GLY A 226 3.94 -12.06 16.33
N ASN A 227 3.39 -11.38 17.34
CA ASN A 227 3.43 -9.93 17.43
C ASN A 227 4.83 -9.46 17.85
N ARG A 228 5.43 -8.59 17.04
CA ARG A 228 6.72 -7.95 17.31
C ARG A 228 6.59 -6.45 17.61
N GLU A 229 5.37 -5.97 17.77
CA GLU A 229 5.05 -4.56 17.97
C GLU A 229 5.77 -3.66 16.97
N LEU A 230 6.60 -2.71 17.43
CA LEU A 230 7.36 -1.79 16.59
C LEU A 230 8.60 -2.43 15.93
N LEU A 231 9.08 -3.57 16.44
CA LEU A 231 10.28 -4.25 15.92
C LEU A 231 10.02 -4.95 14.58
N ILE A 232 8.75 -5.08 14.17
CA ILE A 232 8.39 -5.54 12.82
C ILE A 232 9.02 -4.67 11.73
N ASN A 233 9.24 -3.38 12.01
CA ASN A 233 9.82 -2.44 11.04
C ASN A 233 11.26 -2.83 10.66
N ARG A 234 12.06 -3.29 11.64
CA ARG A 234 13.41 -3.81 11.40
C ARG A 234 13.37 -5.12 10.61
N PHE A 235 12.39 -5.99 10.88
CA PHE A 235 12.21 -7.24 10.13
C PHE A 235 11.89 -6.96 8.66
N LEU A 236 10.93 -6.06 8.39
CA LEU A 236 10.51 -5.70 7.04
C LEU A 236 11.58 -4.94 6.26
N ALA A 237 12.37 -4.09 6.93
CA ALA A 237 13.48 -3.38 6.28
C ALA A 237 14.49 -4.34 5.62
N ARG A 238 14.67 -5.55 6.17
CA ARG A 238 15.55 -6.59 5.59
C ARG A 238 14.94 -7.35 4.41
N MET A 239 13.65 -7.16 4.14
CA MET A 239 12.87 -7.88 3.12
C MET A 239 12.46 -7.00 1.93
N ILE A 240 12.52 -5.67 2.09
CA ILE A 240 12.10 -4.66 1.12
C ILE A 240 13.24 -4.27 0.20
#